data_AF-A0A1W9T703-F1
#
_entry.id   AF-A0A1W9T703-F1
#
_cell.length_a   1.000
_cell.length_b   1.000
_cell.length_c   1.000
_cell.angle_alpha   90.00
_cell.angle_beta   90.00
_cell.angle_gamma   90.00
#
_symmetry.space_group_name_H-M   'P 1'
#
loop_
_entity.id
_entity.type
_entity.pdbx_description
1 polymer ?
#
loop_
_entity_poly.entity_id
_entity_poly.type
_entity_poly.pdbx_seq_one_letter_code
_entity_poly.pdbx_strand_id
1 'polypeptide(L)' 'MIQITGDGLTIEKVVDVARNNKKVELHPDAINRINKCRAMLEEKIEAKEIMYGVNTGIGEFSEV' A
#
# COMPACT_ATOMS: atom_id res chain seq x y z
N MET A 1 -17.09 -2.39 12.71
CA MET A 1 -15.83 -2.62 11.97
C MET A 1 -15.74 -1.58 10.86
N ILE A 2 -14.55 -1.05 10.56
CA ILE A 2 -14.34 -0.09 9.47
C ILE A 2 -13.67 -0.82 8.31
N GLN A 3 -14.30 -0.82 7.13
CA GLN A 3 -13.70 -1.33 5.91
C GLN A 3 -12.78 -0.30 5.28
N ILE A 4 -11.55 -0.72 4.97
CA ILE A 4 -10.57 0.09 4.26
C ILE A 4 -10.62 -0.27 2.77
N THR A 5 -11.11 0.66 1.98
CA THR A 5 -11.27 0.51 0.52
C THR A 5 -10.13 1.12 -0.26
N GLY A 6 -9.29 1.97 0.35
CA GLY A 6 -8.26 2.77 -0.32
C GLY A 6 -8.66 4.23 -0.60
N ASP A 7 -9.91 4.59 -0.30
CA ASP A 7 -10.47 5.95 -0.40
C ASP A 7 -11.52 6.17 0.71
N GLY A 8 -12.13 7.35 0.77
CA GLY A 8 -13.31 7.59 1.61
C GLY A 8 -13.11 7.48 3.12
N LEU A 9 -11.86 7.60 3.59
CA LEU A 9 -11.54 7.67 5.01
C LEU A 9 -11.87 9.07 5.53
N THR A 10 -12.66 9.13 6.61
CA THR A 10 -13.03 10.40 7.26
C THR A 10 -12.34 10.53 8.61
N ILE A 11 -12.28 11.75 9.14
CA ILE A 11 -11.67 12.04 10.45
C ILE A 11 -12.36 11.22 11.55
N GLU A 12 -13.67 11.07 11.50
CA GLU A 12 -14.46 10.34 12.48
C GLU A 12 -14.08 8.86 12.49
N LYS A 13 -13.89 8.25 11.30
CA LYS A 13 -13.40 6.87 11.18
C LYS A 13 -12.01 6.71 11.78
N VAL A 14 -11.12 7.68 11.59
CA VAL A 14 -9.76 7.66 12.18
C VAL A 14 -9.84 7.75 13.71
N VAL A 15 -10.64 8.67 14.25
CA VAL A 15 -10.86 8.81 15.70
C VAL A 15 -11.39 7.51 16.31
N ASP A 16 -12.35 6.88 15.65
CA ASP A 16 -12.94 5.61 16.09
C ASP A 16 -11.91 4.47 16.21
N VAL A 17 -11.00 4.36 15.25
CA VAL A 17 -9.93 3.34 15.32
C VAL A 17 -8.94 3.69 16.42
N ALA A 18 -8.44 4.92 16.42
CA ALA A 18 -7.32 5.32 17.28
C ALA A 18 -7.70 5.46 18.76
N ARG A 19 -8.91 5.93 19.07
CA ARG A 19 -9.36 6.20 20.45
C ARG A 19 -10.32 5.15 20.99
N ASN A 20 -11.16 4.57 20.11
CA ASN A 20 -12.22 3.64 20.51
C ASN A 20 -11.89 2.18 20.17
N ASN A 21 -10.67 1.90 19.68
CA ASN A 21 -10.19 0.56 19.33
C ASN A 21 -11.12 -0.21 18.38
N LYS A 22 -11.78 0.53 17.47
CA LYS A 22 -12.69 -0.06 16.49
C LYS A 22 -11.90 -0.92 15.52
N LYS A 23 -12.33 -2.18 15.33
CA LYS A 23 -11.68 -3.12 14.40
C LYS A 23 -11.76 -2.62 12.96
N VAL A 24 -10.69 -2.88 12.21
CA VAL A 24 -10.57 -2.59 10.78
C VAL A 24 -10.42 -3.88 10.00
N GLU A 25 -10.86 -3.87 8.74
CA GLU A 25 -10.62 -4.93 7.77
C GLU A 25 -10.36 -4.32 6.38
N LEU A 26 -9.67 -5.05 5.52
CA LEU A 26 -9.50 -4.66 4.12
C LEU A 26 -10.73 -5.09 3.33
N HIS A 27 -11.22 -4.22 2.45
CA HIS A 27 -12.21 -4.61 1.47
C HIS A 27 -11.60 -5.65 0.49
N PRO A 28 -12.33 -6.70 0.07
CA PRO A 28 -11.81 -7.71 -0.86
C PRO A 28 -11.20 -7.11 -2.14
N ASP A 29 -11.83 -6.09 -2.72
CA ASP A 29 -11.29 -5.42 -3.90
C ASP A 29 -9.98 -4.66 -3.64
N ALA A 30 -9.76 -4.17 -2.42
CA ALA A 30 -8.48 -3.56 -2.05
C ALA A 30 -7.37 -4.61 -2.05
N ILE A 31 -7.65 -5.81 -1.53
CA ILE A 31 -6.73 -6.95 -1.56
C ILE A 31 -6.38 -7.32 -3.01
N ASN A 32 -7.39 -7.38 -3.89
CA ASN A 32 -7.17 -7.67 -5.31
C ASN A 32 -6.24 -6.64 -5.98
N ARG A 33 -6.41 -5.34 -5.67
CA ARG A 33 -5.52 -4.30 -6.20
C ARG A 33 -4.12 -4.38 -5.64
N ILE A 34 -3.96 -4.65 -4.33
CA ILE A 34 -2.65 -4.84 -3.70
C ILE A 34 -1.88 -5.98 -4.39
N ASN A 35 -2.53 -7.13 -4.56
CA ASN A 35 -1.91 -8.30 -5.19
C ASN A 35 -1.55 -8.03 -6.65
N LYS A 36 -2.44 -7.37 -7.40
CA LYS A 36 -2.15 -6.98 -8.79
C LYS A 36 -0.96 -6.03 -8.90
N CYS A 37 -0.88 -5.02 -8.03
CA CYS A 37 0.26 -4.09 -7.99
C CYS A 37 1.56 -4.82 -7.64
N ARG A 38 1.53 -5.79 -6.71
CA ARG A 38 2.71 -6.59 -6.35
C ARG A 38 3.18 -7.45 -7.53
N ALA A 39 2.28 -8.13 -8.22
CA ALA A 39 2.63 -8.94 -9.39
C ALA A 39 3.29 -8.10 -10.49
N MET A 40 2.71 -6.94 -10.81
CA MET A 40 3.31 -6.00 -11.78
C MET A 40 4.72 -5.55 -11.35
N LEU A 41 4.95 -5.31 -10.05
CA LEU A 41 6.28 -4.96 -9.56
C LEU A 41 7.29 -6.11 -9.71
N GLU A 42 6.89 -7.36 -9.46
CA GLU A 42 7.77 -8.52 -9.69
C GLU A 42 8.18 -8.64 -11.15
N GLU A 43 7.22 -8.54 -12.09
CA GLU A 43 7.50 -8.60 -13.53
C GLU A 43 8.52 -7.53 -13.97
N LYS A 44 8.42 -6.31 -13.43
CA LYS A 44 9.34 -5.21 -13.72
C LYS A 44 10.74 -5.44 -13.15
N ILE A 45 10.84 -6.03 -11.96
CA ILE A 45 12.12 -6.40 -11.35
C ILE A 45 12.81 -7.48 -12.19
N GLU A 46 12.06 -8.51 -12.63
CA GLU A 46 12.58 -9.58 -13.49
C GLU A 46 13.04 -9.05 -14.85
N ALA A 47 12.30 -8.08 -15.41
CA ALA A 47 12.69 -7.35 -16.62
C ALA A 47 13.89 -6.40 -16.43
N LYS A 48 14.46 -6.32 -15.22
CA LYS A 48 15.57 -5.43 -14.83
C LYS A 48 15.27 -3.95 -15.07
N GLU A 49 14.01 -3.54 -14.93
CA GLU A 49 13.66 -2.12 -14.91
C GLU A 49 14.25 -1.45 -13.67
N ILE A 50 14.77 -0.22 -13.81
CA ILE A 50 15.32 0.56 -12.70
C ILE A 50 14.16 1.27 -12.00
N MET A 51 13.98 1.00 -10.70
CA MET A 51 12.81 1.43 -9.94
C MET A 51 13.23 2.02 -8.58
N TYR A 52 13.04 3.34 -8.43
CA TYR A 52 13.41 4.09 -7.22
C TYR A 52 12.82 3.49 -5.95
N GLY A 53 13.68 3.16 -4.98
CA GLY A 53 13.27 2.59 -3.68
C GLY A 53 12.67 1.19 -3.77
N VAL A 54 12.81 0.52 -4.92
CA VAL A 54 12.45 -0.89 -5.11
C VAL A 54 13.72 -1.72 -5.29
N ASN A 55 14.47 -1.45 -6.35
CA ASN A 55 15.74 -2.11 -6.64
C ASN A 55 16.92 -1.13 -6.77
N THR A 56 16.68 0.15 -6.47
CA THR A 56 17.72 1.15 -6.20
C THR A 56 17.71 1.51 -4.71
N GLY A 57 18.72 2.26 -4.26
CA GLY A 57 18.64 2.96 -2.98
C GLY A 57 17.63 4.11 -2.97
N ILE A 58 17.57 4.85 -1.86
CA ILE A 58 16.64 5.96 -1.61
C ILE A 58 17.46 7.23 -1.30
N GLY A 59 16.99 8.40 -1.71
CA GLY A 59 17.63 9.68 -1.45
C GLY A 59 19.00 9.78 -2.10
N GLU A 60 20.01 10.20 -1.32
CA GLU A 60 21.40 10.29 -1.78
C GLU A 60 21.96 8.94 -2.26
N PHE A 61 21.42 7.82 -1.77
CA PHE A 61 21.85 6.48 -2.17
C PHE A 61 21.12 5.93 -3.40
N SER A 62 20.31 6.74 -4.11
CA SER A 62 19.51 6.25 -5.23
C SER A 62 20.25 6.00 -6.54
N GLU A 63 21.48 6.51 -6.65
CA GLU A 63 22.37 6.29 -7.80
C GLU A 63 23.42 5.18 -7.54
N VAL A 64 23.31 4.47 -6.41
CA VAL A 64 24.26 3.43 -5.99
C VAL A 64 23.83 2.05 -6.49
#